data_AF-A0A133XJS1-F1
#
_entry.id   AF-A0A133XJS1-F1
#
_cell.length_a   1.000
_cell.length_b   1.000
_cell.length_c   1.000
_cell.angle_alpha   90.00
_cell.angle_beta   90.00
_cell.angle_gamma   90.00
#
_symmetry.space_group_name_H-M   'P 1'
#
loop_
_entity.id
_entity.type
_entity.pdbx_description
1 polymer ?
#
loop_
_entity_poly.entity_id
_entity_poly.type
_entity_poly.pdbx_seq_one_letter_code
_entity_poly.pdbx_strand_id
1 'polypeptide(L)'
;MMKMGISLQKWLAVGLLALSSAAFAADWAPGSTDWDKLPEVKKSKLGLYLTPQQAYDMKKKDLKGVAFFDVRTRAEAMYVGWPSDADALVPFVEHPELMTEWDDKRFMYKLEPNQDFVPELERRLKDMGLGKDATIILICRSGDRSSKAQDRLQMAGYSKVYSVAEGVEGDTVKGGPKDGQRAVNGWKNANLPWTYKLDKSRMYFPR
;
A
#
# COMPACT_ATOMS: atom_id res chain seq x y z
N MET A 1 -32.15 -72.12 -29.47
CA MET A 1 -31.03 -71.71 -30.36
C MET A 1 -31.33 -70.31 -30.88
N MET A 2 -30.29 -69.46 -30.99
CA MET A 2 -30.27 -68.06 -31.48
C MET A 2 -30.89 -66.99 -30.57
N LYS A 3 -30.29 -65.81 -30.38
CA LYS A 3 -28.88 -65.38 -30.35
C LYS A 3 -28.93 -63.99 -29.67
N MET A 4 -28.05 -63.80 -28.70
CA MET A 4 -27.84 -62.57 -27.93
C MET A 4 -27.20 -61.50 -28.83
N GLY A 5 -27.54 -60.23 -28.65
CA GLY A 5 -26.87 -59.13 -29.35
C GLY A 5 -27.49 -57.75 -29.11
N ILE A 6 -27.37 -57.22 -27.89
CA ILE A 6 -27.62 -55.79 -27.63
C ILE A 6 -26.30 -55.05 -27.87
N SER A 7 -26.27 -54.22 -28.91
CA SER A 7 -25.17 -53.30 -29.23
C SER A 7 -25.24 -52.09 -28.30
N LEU A 8 -24.30 -51.98 -27.35
CA LEU A 8 -24.03 -50.75 -26.62
C LEU A 8 -22.98 -49.94 -27.40
N GLN A 9 -23.42 -48.88 -28.09
CA GLN A 9 -22.51 -47.84 -28.56
C GLN A 9 -21.91 -47.12 -27.35
N LYS A 10 -20.61 -47.31 -27.13
CA LYS A 10 -19.81 -46.55 -26.18
C LYS A 10 -19.64 -45.13 -26.71
N TRP A 11 -20.36 -44.18 -26.13
CA TRP A 11 -20.03 -42.76 -26.24
C TRP A 11 -18.80 -42.48 -25.35
N LEU A 12 -17.64 -42.31 -25.98
CA LEU A 12 -16.46 -41.73 -25.34
C LEU A 12 -16.67 -40.22 -25.27
N ALA A 13 -17.26 -39.75 -24.17
CA ALA A 13 -17.19 -38.34 -23.80
C ALA A 13 -15.77 -38.06 -23.30
N VAL A 14 -14.90 -37.57 -24.18
CA VAL A 14 -13.63 -36.96 -23.79
C VAL A 14 -13.95 -35.64 -23.12
N GLY A 15 -14.05 -35.66 -21.79
CA GLY A 15 -14.09 -34.46 -20.98
C GLY A 15 -12.74 -33.75 -21.09
N LEU A 16 -12.63 -32.77 -21.97
CA LEU A 16 -11.59 -31.75 -21.86
C LEU A 16 -11.86 -30.97 -20.58
N LEU A 17 -11.21 -31.38 -19.49
CA LEU A 17 -10.94 -30.51 -18.35
C LEU A 17 -10.05 -29.38 -18.87
N ALA A 18 -10.68 -28.31 -19.35
CA ALA A 18 -10.03 -27.03 -19.42
C ALA A 18 -9.65 -26.66 -17.98
N LEU A 19 -8.40 -26.94 -17.60
CA LEU A 19 -7.77 -26.26 -16.48
C LEU A 19 -7.77 -24.78 -16.86
N SER A 20 -8.81 -24.06 -16.46
CA SER A 20 -8.74 -22.63 -16.33
C SER A 20 -7.67 -22.38 -15.28
N SER A 21 -6.47 -22.04 -15.74
CA SER A 21 -5.46 -21.41 -14.91
C SER A 21 -6.02 -20.04 -14.51
N ALA A 22 -6.85 -20.03 -13.47
CA ALA A 22 -7.00 -18.87 -12.63
C ALA A 22 -5.60 -18.62 -12.06
N ALA A 23 -4.82 -17.82 -12.76
CA ALA A 23 -3.63 -17.22 -12.20
C ALA A 23 -4.12 -16.31 -11.07
N PHE A 24 -4.31 -16.89 -9.89
CA PHE A 24 -4.37 -16.12 -8.66
C PHE A 24 -3.06 -15.35 -8.64
N ALA A 25 -3.11 -14.04 -8.87
CA ALA A 25 -1.99 -13.17 -8.58
C ALA A 25 -1.54 -13.53 -7.17
N ALA A 26 -0.33 -14.08 -7.04
CA ALA A 26 0.13 -14.61 -5.77
C ALA A 26 -0.08 -13.52 -4.71
N ASP A 27 -0.89 -13.82 -3.69
CA ASP A 27 -1.12 -12.90 -2.59
C ASP A 27 0.25 -12.54 -2.01
N TRP A 28 0.59 -11.25 -1.97
CA TRP A 28 1.88 -10.79 -1.47
C TRP A 28 2.01 -11.21 -0.01
N ALA A 29 2.84 -12.23 0.25
CA ALA A 29 2.97 -12.82 1.57
C ALA A 29 3.47 -11.79 2.59
N PRO A 30 2.97 -11.82 3.85
CA PRO A 30 3.40 -10.88 4.87
C PRO A 30 4.91 -10.94 5.09
N GLY A 31 5.57 -9.79 5.05
CA GLY A 31 7.02 -9.69 5.20
C GLY A 31 7.82 -10.20 4.00
N SER A 32 7.19 -10.50 2.86
CA SER A 32 7.90 -10.89 1.64
C SER A 32 8.86 -9.79 1.21
N THR A 33 10.01 -10.20 0.68
CA THR A 33 11.02 -9.31 0.08
C THR A 33 11.40 -9.73 -1.33
N ASP A 34 10.62 -10.60 -1.95
CA ASP A 34 10.77 -10.99 -3.36
C ASP A 34 10.21 -9.86 -4.26
N TRP A 35 10.93 -8.74 -4.29
CA TRP A 35 10.47 -7.48 -4.91
C TRP A 35 10.20 -7.61 -6.41
N ASP A 36 10.79 -8.60 -7.08
CA ASP A 36 10.52 -8.89 -8.49
C ASP A 36 9.04 -9.29 -8.70
N LYS A 37 8.45 -9.97 -7.69
CA LYS A 37 7.05 -10.37 -7.65
C LYS A 37 6.12 -9.34 -7.01
N LEU A 38 6.62 -8.16 -6.63
CA LEU A 38 5.77 -7.12 -6.07
C LEU A 38 4.66 -6.77 -7.08
N PRO A 39 3.38 -6.65 -6.68
CA PRO A 39 2.33 -6.27 -7.60
C PRO A 39 2.65 -4.95 -8.30
N GLU A 40 2.41 -4.87 -9.62
CA GLU A 40 2.85 -3.74 -10.46
C GLU A 40 2.39 -2.38 -9.93
N VAL A 41 1.16 -2.31 -9.41
CA VAL A 41 0.60 -1.08 -8.83
C VAL A 41 1.38 -0.55 -7.62
N LYS A 42 2.17 -1.40 -6.96
CA LYS A 42 3.02 -1.06 -5.81
C LYS A 42 4.48 -0.82 -6.20
N LYS A 43 4.86 -1.02 -7.46
CA LYS A 43 6.21 -0.73 -7.96
C LYS A 43 6.38 0.77 -8.22
N SER A 44 7.64 1.21 -8.18
CA SER A 44 8.10 2.57 -8.42
C SER A 44 9.46 2.55 -9.11
N LYS A 45 9.83 3.67 -9.73
CA LYS A 45 11.05 3.81 -10.54
C LYS A 45 12.34 3.65 -9.74
N LEU A 46 12.36 4.11 -8.48
CA LEU A 46 13.54 3.94 -7.63
C LEU A 46 13.72 2.49 -7.15
N GLY A 47 12.68 1.65 -7.18
CA GLY A 47 12.79 0.25 -6.76
C GLY A 47 13.17 0.04 -5.30
N LEU A 48 13.01 1.07 -4.45
CA LEU A 48 13.37 1.03 -3.04
C LEU A 48 12.12 0.71 -2.21
N TYR A 49 12.07 -0.50 -1.66
CA TYR A 49 10.93 -1.00 -0.90
C TYR A 49 11.35 -1.46 0.49
N LEU A 50 10.41 -1.41 1.41
CA LEU A 50 10.54 -1.96 2.76
C LEU A 50 9.28 -2.75 3.12
N THR A 51 9.46 -3.82 3.88
CA THR A 51 8.37 -4.38 4.68
C THR A 51 8.05 -3.44 5.85
N PRO A 52 6.88 -3.56 6.49
CA PRO A 52 6.60 -2.78 7.69
C PRO A 52 7.66 -2.94 8.80
N GLN A 53 8.14 -4.16 9.02
CA GLN A 53 9.19 -4.44 10.01
C GLN A 53 10.51 -3.75 9.64
N GLN A 54 10.94 -3.84 8.38
CA GLN A 54 12.16 -3.16 7.93
C GLN A 54 12.07 -1.64 8.06
N ALA A 55 10.89 -1.07 7.78
CA ALA A 55 10.65 0.37 7.96
C ALA A 55 10.72 0.78 9.44
N TYR A 56 10.10 0.00 10.32
CA TYR A 56 10.19 0.19 11.77
C TYR A 56 11.65 0.12 12.26
N ASP A 57 12.38 -0.93 11.88
CA ASP A 57 13.77 -1.14 12.30
C ASP A 57 14.68 -0.02 11.77
N MET A 58 14.50 0.40 10.52
CA MET A 58 15.25 1.50 9.91
C MET A 58 15.02 2.81 10.65
N LYS A 59 13.76 3.15 10.96
CA LYS A 59 13.43 4.36 11.72
C LYS A 59 13.96 4.29 13.15
N LYS A 60 13.86 3.15 13.83
CA LYS A 60 14.36 2.98 15.20
C LYS A 60 15.89 3.07 15.30
N LYS A 61 16.60 2.60 14.28
CA LYS A 61 18.07 2.66 14.23
C LYS A 61 18.58 4.10 14.15
N ASP A 62 17.86 4.99 13.49
CA ASP A 62 18.22 6.40 13.38
C ASP A 62 16.98 7.31 13.35
N LEU A 63 16.51 7.65 14.55
CA LEU A 63 15.30 8.44 14.73
C LEU A 63 15.39 9.86 14.14
N LYS A 64 16.60 10.42 13.97
CA LYS A 64 16.79 11.81 13.50
C LYS A 64 17.21 11.88 12.04
N GLY A 65 18.00 10.90 11.55
CA GLY A 65 18.48 10.87 10.16
C GLY A 65 17.56 10.18 9.17
N VAL A 66 16.56 9.41 9.64
CA VAL A 66 15.54 8.79 8.80
C VAL A 66 14.19 9.49 8.99
N ALA A 67 13.72 10.14 7.94
CA ALA A 67 12.39 10.74 7.91
C ALA A 67 11.33 9.69 7.55
N PHE A 68 10.24 9.64 8.30
CA PHE A 68 9.15 8.70 8.08
C PHE A 68 7.82 9.45 7.95
N PHE A 69 7.20 9.42 6.77
CA PHE A 69 5.96 10.13 6.49
C PHE A 69 4.81 9.18 6.19
N ASP A 70 3.68 9.41 6.84
CA ASP A 70 2.39 8.85 6.43
C ASP A 70 1.81 9.72 5.32
N VAL A 71 1.55 9.13 4.14
CA VAL A 71 1.06 9.86 2.96
C VAL A 71 -0.41 9.60 2.65
N ARG A 72 -1.13 9.02 3.62
CA ARG A 72 -2.59 8.83 3.55
C ARG A 72 -3.36 10.14 3.71
N THR A 73 -4.68 10.07 3.53
CA THR A 73 -5.56 11.20 3.81
C THR A 73 -5.62 11.51 5.30
N ARG A 74 -6.04 12.73 5.65
CA ARG A 74 -6.31 13.08 7.06
C ARG A 74 -7.37 12.17 7.68
N ALA A 75 -8.41 11.83 6.92
CA ALA A 75 -9.47 10.93 7.38
C ALA A 75 -8.94 9.53 7.70
N GLU A 76 -8.05 8.98 6.88
CA GLU A 76 -7.42 7.68 7.15
C GLU A 76 -6.55 7.73 8.40
N ALA A 77 -5.71 8.75 8.56
CA ALA A 77 -4.88 8.89 9.77
C ALA A 77 -5.73 8.99 11.04
N MET A 78 -6.85 9.73 10.98
CA MET A 78 -7.75 9.96 12.10
C MET A 78 -8.59 8.73 12.48
N TYR A 79 -9.26 8.09 11.51
CA TYR A 79 -10.24 7.04 11.78
C TYR A 79 -9.69 5.63 11.71
N VAL A 80 -8.62 5.41 10.94
CA VAL A 80 -7.91 4.13 10.93
C VAL A 80 -6.79 4.16 11.96
N GLY A 81 -6.26 5.31 12.33
CA GLY A 81 -5.04 5.42 13.14
C GLY A 81 -3.79 5.30 12.26
N TRP A 82 -2.63 5.61 12.83
CA TRP A 82 -1.39 5.83 12.10
C TRP A 82 -0.16 5.27 12.84
N PRO A 83 0.96 4.98 12.13
CA PRO A 83 2.19 4.52 12.76
C PRO A 83 2.72 5.51 13.78
N SER A 84 2.96 5.06 15.02
CA SER A 84 3.35 5.95 16.11
C SER A 84 4.70 6.65 15.88
N ASP A 85 5.55 6.06 15.05
CA ASP A 85 6.90 6.55 14.72
C ASP A 85 6.96 7.44 13.45
N ALA A 86 5.85 7.70 12.76
CA ALA A 86 5.84 8.53 11.55
C ALA A 86 5.99 10.03 11.88
N ASP A 87 7.08 10.69 11.51
CA ASP A 87 7.38 12.08 11.88
C ASP A 87 6.26 13.06 11.51
N ALA A 88 5.60 12.89 10.37
CA ALA A 88 4.44 13.69 9.99
C ALA A 88 3.46 12.96 9.07
N LEU A 89 2.22 13.43 9.08
CA LEU A 89 1.25 13.18 8.02
C LEU A 89 1.47 14.20 6.90
N VAL A 90 1.71 13.72 5.67
CA VAL A 90 1.88 14.54 4.46
C VAL A 90 1.05 13.91 3.33
N PRO A 91 -0.25 14.22 3.24
CA PRO A 91 -1.16 13.54 2.32
C PRO A 91 -0.70 13.68 0.86
N PHE A 92 -0.56 12.55 0.15
CA PHE A 92 -0.28 12.55 -1.30
C PHE A 92 -1.52 12.89 -2.12
N VAL A 93 -2.68 12.48 -1.61
CA VAL A 93 -4.01 12.78 -2.12
C VAL A 93 -4.91 13.11 -0.94
N GLU A 94 -6.00 13.82 -1.19
CA GLU A 94 -6.98 14.18 -0.16
C GLU A 94 -8.42 14.09 -0.71
N HIS A 95 -9.39 14.01 0.20
CA HIS A 95 -10.79 14.20 -0.16
C HIS A 95 -11.06 15.66 -0.55
N PRO A 96 -11.82 15.91 -1.65
CA PRO A 96 -12.38 17.22 -1.91
C PRO A 96 -13.24 17.66 -0.72
N GLU A 97 -13.28 18.96 -0.44
CA GLU A 97 -13.97 19.50 0.74
C GLU A 97 -15.45 19.08 0.82
N LEU A 98 -16.16 19.12 -0.32
CA LEU A 98 -17.59 18.77 -0.38
C LEU A 98 -17.84 17.30 -0.74
N MET A 99 -16.81 16.55 -1.16
CA MET A 99 -16.90 15.12 -1.52
C MET A 99 -18.06 14.78 -2.49
N THR A 100 -18.31 15.61 -3.50
CA THR A 100 -19.46 15.42 -4.42
C THR A 100 -19.16 14.51 -5.61
N GLU A 101 -17.89 14.29 -5.94
CA GLU A 101 -17.48 13.50 -7.10
C GLU A 101 -17.27 12.02 -6.76
N TRP A 102 -17.71 11.14 -7.66
CA TRP A 102 -17.59 9.69 -7.54
C TRP A 102 -16.58 9.11 -8.54
N ASP A 103 -15.86 8.06 -8.12
CA ASP A 103 -14.97 7.28 -8.97
C ASP A 103 -15.59 5.89 -9.22
N ASP A 104 -16.20 5.70 -10.39
CA ASP A 104 -16.85 4.45 -10.78
C ASP A 104 -15.88 3.26 -10.90
N LYS A 105 -14.58 3.52 -11.12
CA LYS A 105 -13.59 2.44 -11.22
C LYS A 105 -13.21 1.93 -9.84
N ARG A 106 -13.17 2.82 -8.86
CA ARG A 106 -12.76 2.50 -7.48
C ARG A 106 -13.93 2.33 -6.53
N PHE A 107 -15.16 2.61 -6.99
CA PHE A 107 -16.40 2.58 -6.21
C PHE A 107 -16.28 3.35 -4.89
N MET A 108 -15.76 4.57 -4.97
CA MET A 108 -15.59 5.46 -3.82
C MET A 108 -15.66 6.92 -4.24
N TYR A 109 -15.83 7.82 -3.27
CA TYR A 109 -15.63 9.26 -3.52
C TYR A 109 -14.24 9.51 -4.08
N LYS A 110 -14.17 10.40 -5.07
CA LYS A 110 -12.92 10.76 -5.73
C LYS A 110 -11.94 11.35 -4.73
N LEU A 111 -10.67 11.02 -4.91
CA LEU A 111 -9.54 11.65 -4.22
C LEU A 111 -8.83 12.57 -5.20
N GLU A 112 -8.39 13.72 -4.72
CA GLU A 112 -7.65 14.70 -5.51
C GLU A 112 -6.17 14.71 -5.13
N PRO A 113 -5.26 14.89 -6.11
CA PRO A 113 -3.85 15.08 -5.82
C PRO A 113 -3.61 16.31 -4.93
N ASN A 114 -2.87 16.13 -3.84
CA ASN A 114 -2.47 17.25 -3.00
C ASN A 114 -1.29 17.98 -3.68
N GLN A 115 -1.55 19.19 -4.20
CA GLN A 115 -0.51 19.99 -4.87
C GLN A 115 0.63 20.42 -3.92
N ASP A 116 0.35 20.49 -2.63
CA ASP A 116 1.30 20.86 -1.58
C ASP A 116 2.09 19.66 -1.05
N PHE A 117 1.95 18.46 -1.62
CA PHE A 117 2.66 17.26 -1.17
C PHE A 117 4.19 17.44 -1.12
N VAL A 118 4.82 17.88 -2.23
CA VAL A 118 6.28 18.07 -2.28
C VAL A 118 6.73 19.26 -1.43
N PRO A 119 6.11 20.46 -1.55
CA PRO A 119 6.49 21.59 -0.71
C PRO A 119 6.31 21.33 0.79
N GLU A 120 5.27 20.62 1.21
CA GLU A 120 5.09 20.23 2.62
C GLU A 120 6.20 19.29 3.08
N LEU A 121 6.53 18.28 2.29
CA LEU A 121 7.60 17.35 2.64
C LEU A 121 8.95 18.06 2.76
N GLU A 122 9.25 19.01 1.86
CA GLU A 122 10.45 19.85 1.94
C GLU A 122 10.50 20.71 3.21
N ARG A 123 9.37 21.29 3.62
CA ARG A 123 9.27 22.03 4.89
C ARG A 123 9.54 21.11 6.09
N ARG A 124 8.91 19.93 6.13
CA ARG A 124 9.10 18.94 7.20
C ARG A 124 10.56 18.48 7.30
N LEU A 125 11.19 18.16 6.18
CA LEU A 125 12.60 17.77 6.16
C LEU A 125 13.49 18.90 6.67
N LYS A 126 13.25 20.15 6.22
CA LYS A 126 14.01 21.31 6.69
C LYS A 126 13.87 21.51 8.20
N ASP A 127 12.67 21.38 8.75
CA ASP A 127 12.41 21.48 10.20
C ASP A 127 13.13 20.37 10.99
N MET A 128 13.35 19.21 10.36
CA MET A 128 14.15 18.11 10.91
C MET A 128 15.67 18.28 10.72
N GLY A 129 16.12 19.34 10.00
CA GLY A 129 17.52 19.54 9.64
C GLY A 129 18.03 18.62 8.53
N LEU A 130 17.13 18.08 7.71
CA LEU A 130 17.40 17.12 6.64
C LEU A 130 17.32 17.76 5.25
N GLY A 131 18.15 17.27 4.33
CA GLY A 131 18.29 17.78 2.95
C GLY A 131 17.81 16.80 1.88
N LYS A 132 18.29 16.99 0.64
CA LYS A 132 17.96 16.14 -0.52
C LYS A 132 18.58 14.73 -0.45
N ASP A 133 19.60 14.54 0.38
CA ASP A 133 20.32 13.30 0.61
C ASP A 133 19.73 12.44 1.75
N ALA A 134 18.67 12.95 2.40
CA ALA A 134 17.97 12.30 3.49
C ALA A 134 17.38 10.94 3.07
N THR A 135 17.38 10.00 4.01
CA THR A 135 16.65 8.74 3.89
C THR A 135 15.20 8.98 4.27
N ILE A 136 14.28 8.68 3.35
CA ILE A 136 12.85 8.95 3.51
C ILE A 136 12.06 7.65 3.39
N ILE A 137 11.21 7.36 4.36
CA ILE A 137 10.24 6.26 4.34
C ILE A 137 8.87 6.86 4.10
N LEU A 138 8.12 6.30 3.14
CA LEU A 138 6.74 6.66 2.85
C LEU A 138 5.83 5.47 3.11
N ILE A 139 4.76 5.68 3.84
CA ILE A 139 3.72 4.67 4.07
C ILE A 139 2.35 5.20 3.67
N CYS A 140 1.60 4.37 2.95
CA CYS A 140 0.19 4.63 2.69
C CYS A 140 -0.68 3.51 3.28
N ARG A 141 -1.94 3.38 2.85
CA ARG A 141 -2.83 2.31 3.36
C ARG A 141 -2.35 0.90 3.03
N SER A 142 -1.87 0.67 1.80
CA SER A 142 -1.58 -0.69 1.29
C SER A 142 -0.49 -0.73 0.21
N GLY A 143 0.46 0.20 0.20
CA GLY A 143 1.62 0.23 -0.71
C GLY A 143 1.48 0.98 -2.05
N ASP A 144 0.26 1.13 -2.59
CA ASP A 144 0.03 1.75 -3.91
C ASP A 144 0.38 3.25 -3.95
N ARG A 145 -0.20 4.06 -3.06
CA ARG A 145 0.05 5.52 -3.08
C ARG A 145 1.46 5.89 -2.66
N SER A 146 2.10 5.09 -1.79
CA SER A 146 3.47 5.35 -1.35
C SER A 146 4.50 5.12 -2.46
N SER A 147 4.27 4.19 -3.39
CA SER A 147 5.13 4.04 -4.57
C SER A 147 4.99 5.22 -5.55
N LYS A 148 3.76 5.71 -5.76
CA LYS A 148 3.51 6.92 -6.57
C LYS A 148 4.10 8.18 -5.93
N ALA A 149 4.01 8.29 -4.61
CA ALA A 149 4.64 9.36 -3.85
C ALA A 149 6.17 9.30 -3.94
N GLN A 150 6.75 8.09 -3.92
CA GLN A 150 8.18 7.85 -4.14
C GLN A 150 8.62 8.38 -5.51
N ASP A 151 7.90 8.06 -6.59
CA ASP A 151 8.20 8.58 -7.93
C ASP A 151 8.11 10.11 -7.99
N ARG A 152 7.14 10.70 -7.29
CA ARG A 152 7.00 12.16 -7.23
C ARG A 152 8.18 12.83 -6.52
N LEU A 153 8.69 12.24 -5.45
CA LEU A 153 9.89 12.74 -4.77
C LEU A 153 11.16 12.48 -5.57
N GLN A 154 11.25 11.35 -6.29
CA GLN A 154 12.34 11.10 -7.22
C GLN A 154 12.44 12.23 -8.26
N MET A 155 11.31 12.60 -8.87
CA MET A 155 11.26 13.71 -9.81
C MET A 155 11.67 15.06 -9.18
N ALA A 156 11.48 15.21 -7.86
CA ALA A 156 11.91 16.38 -7.10
C ALA A 156 13.38 16.30 -6.62
N GLY A 157 14.15 15.31 -7.08
CA GLY A 157 15.58 15.18 -6.82
C GLY A 157 15.97 14.36 -5.59
N TYR A 158 15.03 13.64 -4.96
CA TYR A 158 15.34 12.74 -3.85
C TYR A 158 15.70 11.34 -4.37
N SER A 159 16.78 10.75 -3.88
CA SER A 159 17.26 9.44 -4.36
C SER A 159 17.10 8.28 -3.37
N LYS A 160 16.90 8.58 -2.07
CA LYS A 160 16.77 7.57 -1.00
C LYS A 160 15.37 7.54 -0.41
N VAL A 161 14.39 7.30 -1.27
CA VAL A 161 12.97 7.27 -0.90
C VAL A 161 12.44 5.85 -0.96
N TYR A 162 12.01 5.32 0.17
CA TYR A 162 11.53 3.95 0.34
C TYR A 162 10.01 3.93 0.48
N SER A 163 9.34 3.01 -0.21
CA SER A 163 7.90 2.75 -0.06
C SER A 163 7.68 1.54 0.83
N VAL A 164 6.84 1.67 1.86
CA VAL A 164 6.39 0.52 2.64
C VAL A 164 5.35 -0.25 1.84
N ALA A 165 5.78 -1.38 1.24
CA ALA A 165 5.02 -2.11 0.22
C ALA A 165 3.67 -2.65 0.71
N GLU A 166 3.54 -2.90 2.00
CA GLU A 166 2.30 -3.42 2.59
C GLU A 166 1.45 -2.31 3.21
N GLY A 167 1.98 -1.09 3.37
CA GLY A 167 1.24 0.01 3.98
C GLY A 167 0.84 -0.24 5.45
N VAL A 168 -0.12 0.55 5.93
CA VAL A 168 -0.63 0.50 7.31
C VAL A 168 -1.53 -0.71 7.55
N GLU A 169 -2.51 -0.92 6.67
CA GLU A 169 -3.54 -1.95 6.83
C GLU A 169 -3.29 -3.21 6.01
N GLY A 170 -2.50 -3.12 4.94
CA GLY A 170 -2.20 -4.28 4.10
C GLY A 170 -3.27 -4.62 3.07
N ASP A 171 -3.09 -5.78 2.46
CA ASP A 171 -3.95 -6.32 1.41
C ASP A 171 -5.24 -6.94 2.00
N THR A 172 -6.27 -7.03 1.15
CA THR A 172 -7.56 -7.61 1.51
C THR A 172 -7.50 -9.13 1.42
N VAL A 173 -8.06 -9.83 2.41
CA VAL A 173 -8.30 -11.28 2.35
C VAL A 173 -9.20 -11.59 1.14
N LYS A 174 -8.92 -12.73 0.47
CA LYS A 174 -9.70 -13.26 -0.65
C LYS A 174 -10.46 -14.50 -0.21
N GLY A 175 -11.79 -14.44 -0.30
CA GLY A 175 -12.69 -15.53 0.04
C GLY A 175 -12.84 -15.78 1.55
N GLY A 176 -13.79 -16.66 1.89
CA GLY A 176 -14.10 -17.04 3.26
C GLY A 176 -14.75 -15.91 4.09
N PRO A 177 -14.91 -16.12 5.42
CA PRO A 177 -15.67 -15.19 6.27
C PRO A 177 -15.06 -13.80 6.45
N LYS A 178 -13.77 -13.62 6.11
CA LYS A 178 -13.05 -12.34 6.21
C LYS A 178 -12.84 -11.67 4.84
N ASP A 179 -13.48 -12.16 3.79
CA ASP A 179 -13.33 -11.63 2.43
C ASP A 179 -13.50 -10.10 2.42
N GLY A 180 -12.59 -9.42 1.71
CA GLY A 180 -12.57 -7.97 1.61
C GLY A 180 -11.96 -7.22 2.82
N GLN A 181 -11.71 -7.88 3.95
CA GLN A 181 -11.08 -7.25 5.12
C GLN A 181 -9.56 -7.14 4.96
N ARG A 182 -8.96 -6.06 5.45
CA ARG A 182 -7.49 -5.85 5.43
C ARG A 182 -6.80 -6.57 6.59
N ALA A 183 -6.65 -7.88 6.42
CA ALA A 183 -6.14 -8.78 7.46
C ALA A 183 -5.07 -9.76 6.94
N VAL A 184 -4.43 -9.45 5.81
CA VAL A 184 -3.35 -10.28 5.22
C VAL A 184 -1.99 -9.87 5.77
N ASN A 185 -1.57 -8.63 5.51
CA ASN A 185 -0.21 -8.12 5.78
C ASN A 185 -0.28 -6.65 6.27
N GLY A 186 0.82 -5.90 6.31
CA GLY A 186 0.82 -4.46 6.67
C GLY A 186 1.13 -4.17 8.13
N TRP A 187 1.43 -2.89 8.42
CA TRP A 187 1.97 -2.42 9.72
C TRP A 187 1.18 -2.92 10.92
N LYS A 188 -0.15 -2.83 10.88
CA LYS A 188 -1.02 -3.28 11.97
C LYS A 188 -1.01 -4.79 12.15
N ASN A 189 -1.06 -5.55 11.05
CA ASN A 189 -1.07 -7.01 11.07
C ASN A 189 0.32 -7.58 11.41
N ALA A 190 1.39 -6.78 11.24
CA ALA A 190 2.73 -7.05 11.74
C ALA A 190 2.90 -6.72 13.24
N ASN A 191 1.83 -6.36 13.96
CA ASN A 191 1.84 -6.00 15.39
C ASN A 191 2.79 -4.84 15.75
N LEU A 192 3.03 -3.91 14.81
CA LEU A 192 3.89 -2.76 15.04
C LEU A 192 3.13 -1.61 15.74
N PRO A 193 3.81 -0.70 16.47
CA PRO A 193 3.15 0.38 17.20
C PRO A 193 2.37 1.34 16.31
N TRP A 194 1.11 1.58 16.65
CA TRP A 194 0.24 2.55 16.00
C TRP A 194 -0.73 3.17 17.02
N THR A 195 -1.36 4.29 16.68
CA THR A 195 -2.28 5.00 17.58
C THR A 195 -3.39 5.70 16.81
N TYR A 196 -4.51 5.96 17.48
CA TYR A 196 -5.56 6.87 17.00
C TYR A 196 -5.32 8.32 17.43
N LYS A 197 -4.44 8.55 18.41
CA LYS A 197 -4.15 9.89 18.92
C LYS A 197 -3.27 10.65 17.93
N LEU A 198 -3.78 11.76 17.43
CA LEU A 198 -3.05 12.65 16.54
C LEU A 198 -2.38 13.76 17.34
N ASP A 199 -1.09 13.95 17.11
CA ASP A 199 -0.36 15.13 17.58
C ASP A 199 -0.50 16.24 16.53
N LYS A 200 -1.15 17.34 16.90
CA LYS A 200 -1.39 18.47 16.00
C LYS A 200 -0.12 18.97 15.31
N SER A 201 1.03 18.94 15.99
CA SER A 201 2.30 19.40 15.40
C SER A 201 2.77 18.52 14.23
N ARG A 202 2.37 17.25 14.21
CA ARG A 202 2.73 16.25 13.20
C ARG A 202 1.67 16.13 12.10
N MET A 203 0.54 16.84 12.23
CA MET A 203 -0.56 16.77 11.27
C MET A 203 -0.44 17.80 10.16
N TYR A 204 -1.04 17.48 9.02
CA TYR A 204 -1.09 18.35 7.86
C TYR A 204 -2.21 19.39 7.97
N PHE A 205 -1.85 20.65 7.72
CA PHE A 205 -2.78 21.76 7.54
C PHE A 205 -2.36 22.50 6.27
N PRO A 206 -3.27 22.67 5.29
CA PRO A 206 -2.98 23.44 4.08
C PRO A 206 -2.47 24.84 4.41
N ARG A 207 -1.54 25.34 3.60
CA ARG A 207 -0.99 26.70 3.68
C ARG A 207 -1.35 27.51 2.45
#